data_AF-A0A2M7IGY3-F1
#
_entry.id   AF-A0A2M7IGY3-F1
#
_cell.length_a   1.000
_cell.length_b   1.000
_cell.length_c   1.000
_cell.angle_alpha   90.00
_cell.angle_beta   90.00
_cell.angle_gamma   90.00
#
_symmetry.space_group_name_H-M   'P 1'
#
loop_
_entity.id
_entity.type
_entity.pdbx_description
1 polymer ?
#
loop_
_entity_poly.entity_id
_entity_poly.type
_entity_poly.pdbx_seq_one_letter_code
_entity_poly.pdbx_strand_id
1 'polypeptide(L)' 'MKTGKIIQIIGPVVDVEFGEGERLPEIYNALKVKHGQNELTFEVVKHLEPGRVRAISMQSTDGL' A
#
# COMPACT_ATOMS: atom_id res chain seq x y z
N MET A 1 13.12 1.26 7.08
CA MET A 1 11.95 1.59 6.25
C MET A 1 11.83 0.50 5.20
N LYS A 2 10.64 -0.08 5.01
CA LYS A 2 10.41 -1.11 3.97
C LYS A 2 9.71 -0.46 2.78
N THR A 3 10.18 -0.79 1.58
CA THR A 3 9.63 -0.28 0.32
C THR A 3 8.91 -1.42 -0.38
N GLY A 4 7.62 -1.26 -0.62
CA GLY A 4 6.83 -2.16 -1.45
C GLY A 4 6.55 -1.56 -2.82
N LYS A 5 6.02 -2.37 -3.72
CA LYS A 5 5.58 -1.97 -5.06
C LYS A 5 4.07 -2.06 -5.15
N ILE A 6 3.40 -0.98 -5.58
CA ILE A 6 1.97 -1.05 -5.91
C ILE A 6 1.81 -1.95 -7.14
N ILE A 7 0.95 -2.97 -7.03
CA ILE A 7 0.66 -3.90 -8.12
C ILE A 7 -0.75 -3.70 -8.70
N GLN A 8 -1.66 -3.12 -7.92
CA GLN A 8 -3.05 -2.90 -8.34
C GLN A 8 -3.67 -1.72 -7.58
N ILE A 9 -4.51 -0.95 -8.28
CA ILE A 9 -5.34 0.13 -7.72
C ILE A 9 -6.78 -0.10 -8.19
N ILE A 10 -7.73 -0.17 -7.26
CA ILE A 10 -9.17 -0.28 -7.53
C ILE A 10 -9.89 0.76 -6.67
N GLY A 11 -10.17 1.93 -7.25
CA GLY A 11 -10.66 3.07 -6.49
C GLY A 11 -9.71 3.37 -5.31
N PRO A 12 -10.21 3.47 -4.06
CA PRO A 12 -9.36 3.76 -2.91
C PRO A 12 -8.52 2.56 -2.43
N VAL A 13 -8.72 1.35 -2.99
CA VAL A 13 -8.06 0.13 -2.53
C VAL A 13 -6.80 -0.10 -3.36
N VAL A 14 -5.67 -0.33 -2.68
CA VAL A 14 -4.40 -0.66 -3.33
C VAL A 14 -3.82 -1.97 -2.79
N ASP A 15 -3.30 -2.78 -3.70
CA ASP A 15 -2.51 -3.96 -3.34
C ASP A 15 -1.03 -3.64 -3.55
N VAL A 16 -0.22 -3.95 -2.53
CA VAL A 16 1.21 -3.65 -2.49
C VAL A 16 1.99 -4.94 -2.21
N GLU A 17 2.98 -5.22 -3.04
CA GLU A 17 3.89 -6.37 -2.93
C GLU A 17 5.18 -5.95 -2.22
N PHE A 18 5.60 -6.72 -1.21
CA PHE A 18 6.82 -6.47 -0.42
C PHE A 18 7.90 -7.53 -0.64
N GLY A 19 7.66 -8.51 -1.54
CA GLY A 19 8.56 -9.63 -1.81
C GLY A 19 8.27 -10.87 -0.96
N GLU A 20 8.63 -12.05 -1.47
CA GLU A 20 8.48 -13.32 -0.75
C GLU A 20 9.50 -13.44 0.40
N GLY A 21 9.07 -13.91 1.56
CA GLY A 21 9.92 -14.06 2.75
C GLY A 21 10.16 -12.78 3.55
N GLU A 22 9.66 -11.64 3.08
CA GLU A 22 9.75 -10.36 3.79
C GLU A 22 8.67 -10.23 4.89
N ARG A 23 9.06 -9.73 6.07
CA ARG A 23 8.07 -9.32 7.09
C ARG A 23 7.16 -8.23 6.52
N LEU A 24 5.87 -8.51 6.40
CA LEU A 24 4.88 -7.54 5.93
C LEU A 24 4.62 -6.44 6.97
N PRO A 25 4.27 -5.21 6.53
CA PRO A 25 3.74 -4.20 7.43
C PRO A 25 2.50 -4.72 8.16
N GLU A 26 2.35 -4.40 9.44
CA GLU A 26 1.21 -4.84 10.24
C GLU A 26 -0.10 -4.18 9.79
N ILE A 27 -1.23 -4.80 10.11
CA ILE A 27 -2.55 -4.18 9.91
C ILE A 27 -2.60 -2.89 10.73
N TYR A 28 -3.22 -1.85 10.19
CA TYR A 28 -3.26 -0.47 10.68
C TYR A 28 -1.96 0.33 10.53
N ASN A 29 -0.89 -0.24 9.97
CA ASN A 29 0.27 0.55 9.60
C ASN A 29 -0.02 1.44 8.39
N ALA A 30 0.55 2.64 8.40
CA ALA A 30 0.52 3.56 7.28
C ALA A 30 1.58 3.20 6.22
N LEU A 31 1.17 3.16 4.96
CA LEU A 31 2.02 3.17 3.78
C LEU A 31 1.99 4.58 3.18
N LYS A 32 3.16 5.10 2.81
CA LYS A 32 3.31 6.43 2.24
C LYS A 32 3.85 6.34 0.83
N VAL A 33 3.19 7.04 -0.09
CA VAL A 33 3.60 7.12 -1.49
C VAL A 33 3.76 8.58 -1.87
N LYS A 34 4.93 8.93 -2.41
CA LYS A 34 5.16 10.27 -2.97
C LYS A 34 4.65 10.29 -4.40
N HIS A 35 3.76 11.23 -4.71
CA HIS A 35 3.25 11.48 -6.04
C HIS A 35 3.41 12.98 -6.37
N GLY A 36 4.49 13.32 -7.07
CA GLY A 36 4.88 14.71 -7.33
C GLY A 36 5.17 15.45 -6.02
N GLN A 37 4.43 16.54 -5.77
CA GLN A 37 4.50 17.30 -4.51
C GLN A 37 3.57 16.76 -3.41
N ASN A 38 2.70 15.80 -3.74
CA ASN A 38 1.74 15.24 -2.79
C ASN A 38 2.29 13.97 -2.14
N GLU A 39 1.89 13.73 -0.89
CA GLU A 39 2.07 12.46 -0.20
C GLU A 39 0.69 11.82 -0.01
N LEU A 40 0.53 10.61 -0.54
CA LEU A 40 -0.65 9.79 -0.35
C LEU A 40 -0.40 8.81 0.79
N THR A 41 -1.36 8.74 1.70
CA THR A 41 -1.33 7.81 2.84
C THR A 41 -2.36 6.71 2.66
N PHE A 42 -1.91 5.47 2.82
CA PHE A 42 -2.76 4.28 2.79
C PHE A 42 -2.64 3.54 4.13
N GLU A 43 -3.71 2.96 4.62
CA GLU A 43 -3.72 2.12 5.81
C GLU A 43 -3.80 0.65 5.43
N VAL A 44 -2.91 -0.19 5.96
CA VAL A 44 -2.94 -1.64 5.73
C VAL A 44 -4.16 -2.23 6.42
N VAL A 45 -5.03 -2.89 5.65
CA VAL A 45 -6.25 -3.50 6.18
C VAL A 45 -6.20 -5.02 6.20
N LYS A 46 -5.35 -5.64 5.37
CA LYS A 46 -5.26 -7.10 5.27
C LYS A 46 -3.92 -7.56 4.69
N HIS A 47 -3.40 -8.69 5.17
CA HIS A 47 -2.32 -9.43 4.51
C HIS A 47 -2.89 -10.34 3.42
N LEU A 48 -2.24 -10.32 2.25
CA LEU A 48 -2.54 -11.15 1.10
C LEU A 48 -1.37 -12.10 0.84
N GLU A 49 -1.68 -13.29 0.34
CA GLU A 49 -0.68 -14.30 0.03
C GLU A 49 -0.40 -14.37 -1.48
N PRO A 50 0.87 -14.56 -1.90
CA PRO A 50 2.11 -14.47 -1.12
C PRO A 50 2.64 -13.02 -1.03
N GLY A 51 3.17 -12.63 0.14
CA GLY A 51 4.05 -11.45 0.27
C GLY A 51 3.42 -10.08 -0.01
N ARG A 52 2.09 -9.95 0.13
CA ARG A 52 1.34 -8.76 -0.27
C ARG A 52 0.49 -8.23 0.87
N VAL A 53 0.11 -6.96 0.76
CA VAL A 53 -0.89 -6.36 1.63
C VAL A 53 -1.91 -5.61 0.80
N ARG A 54 -3.15 -5.60 1.29
CA ARG A 54 -4.20 -4.69 0.83
C ARG A 54 -4.24 -3.50 1.76
N ALA A 55 -4.23 -2.31 1.19
CA ALA A 55 -4.34 -1.06 1.91
C ALA A 55 -5.46 -0.18 1.32
N ILE A 56 -5.99 0.74 2.12
CA ILE A 56 -7.03 1.68 1.70
C ILE A 56 -6.48 3.09 1.82
N SER A 57 -6.67 3.89 0.78
CA SER A 57 -6.27 5.29 0.75
C SER A 57 -7.12 6.12 1.69
N MET A 58 -6.48 7.01 2.45
CA MET A 58 -7.16 8.01 3.29
C MET A 58 -7.53 9.28 2.50
N GLN A 59 -7.15 9.33 1.22
CA GLN A 59 -7.33 10.46 0.30
C GLN A 59 -7.78 9.94 -1.08
N SER A 60 -8.20 10.81 -2.00
CA SER A 60 -8.45 10.37 -3.39
C SER A 60 -7.17 9.80 -4.03
N THR A 61 -7.34 8.69 -4.74
CA THR A 61 -6.29 8.04 -5.55
C THR A 61 -6.33 8.48 -7.01
N ASP A 62 -7.16 9.46 -7.36
CA ASP A 62 -7.27 9.95 -8.74
C ASP A 62 -5.92 10.46 -9.24
N GLY A 63 -5.49 9.91 -10.38
CA GLY A 63 -4.22 10.28 -11.02
C GLY A 63 -3.00 9.51 -10.53
N LEU A 64 -3.14 8.56 -9.60
CA LEU A 64 -2.12 7.55 -9.29
C LEU A 64 -2.23 6.35 -10.26
#